data_AF-A0A2K8SL12-F1
#
_entry.id   AF-A0A2K8SL12-F1
#
_cell.length_a   1.000
_cell.length_b   1.000
_cell.length_c   1.000
_cell.angle_alpha   90.00
_cell.angle_beta   90.00
_cell.angle_gamma   90.00
#
_symmetry.space_group_name_H-M   'P 1'
#
loop_
_entity.id
_entity.type
_entity.pdbx_description
1 polymer ?
#
loop_
_entity_poly.entity_id
_entity_poly.type
_entity_poly.pdbx_seq_one_letter_code
_entity_poly.pdbx_strand_id
1 'polypeptide(L)'
;MSRDAELIAIESQIRAAIRDCVNRTSRKPFNWGGLMGYQQLSAIAEVLRSLPCRKIDTDYLSLLSVWVDLALSNNRSVASDLSETHKWLQRIADCLRYPNNSDYISGSVIDITEAAKLPLTSFQVQCKMEELLQQFVPDRQQNPAPFALKKKLRRLWDKYGTNLLHCYDIPGLPPDNLKIESMFSHLRRHQRRISGRKSTAELRDFGQYQVLFLAESEKQLLAQIQQVPLTEYKIQRRRLAMALAPRQQKHRLHHDPVSAIQGLVHQHQELLCVLESQALSYQLDS
;
A
#
# COMPACT_ATOMS: atom_id res chain seq x y z
N MET A 1 34.54 -17.94 10.96
CA MET A 1 34.53 -17.32 9.61
C MET A 1 33.52 -16.18 9.63
N SER A 2 33.89 -14.98 9.21
CA SER A 2 32.93 -13.87 9.11
C SER A 2 31.89 -14.23 8.05
N ARG A 3 30.60 -14.17 8.38
CA ARG A 3 29.52 -14.35 7.39
C ARG A 3 29.67 -13.28 6.30
N ASP A 4 29.44 -13.67 5.05
CA ASP A 4 29.53 -12.79 3.89
C ASP A 4 28.60 -11.57 4.02
N ALA A 5 29.11 -10.39 3.67
CA ALA A 5 28.42 -9.11 3.87
C ALA A 5 27.22 -8.94 2.93
N GLU A 6 27.27 -9.50 1.72
CA GLU A 6 26.18 -9.44 0.74
C GLU A 6 25.05 -10.38 1.15
N LEU A 7 25.38 -11.58 1.65
CA LEU A 7 24.41 -12.51 2.23
C LEU A 7 23.62 -11.86 3.38
N ILE A 8 24.32 -11.20 4.31
CA ILE A 8 23.70 -10.49 5.44
C ILE A 8 22.79 -9.35 4.94
N ALA A 9 23.19 -8.65 3.88
CA ALA A 9 22.41 -7.57 3.29
C ALA A 9 21.07 -8.07 2.71
N ILE A 10 21.07 -9.22 2.03
CA ILE A 10 19.85 -9.83 1.49
C ILE A 10 18.94 -10.32 2.61
N GLU A 11 19.49 -11.01 3.61
CA GLU A 11 18.73 -11.44 4.79
C GLU A 11 18.11 -10.23 5.52
N SER A 12 18.83 -9.10 5.59
CA SER A 12 18.32 -7.85 6.15
C SER A 12 17.16 -7.27 5.34
N GLN A 13 17.18 -7.39 4.01
CA GLN A 13 16.06 -6.97 3.17
C GLN A 13 14.82 -7.85 3.39
N ILE A 14 15.00 -9.16 3.56
CA ILE A 14 13.91 -10.09 3.89
C ILE A 14 13.32 -9.75 5.27
N ARG A 15 14.15 -9.51 6.29
CA ARG A 15 13.68 -9.04 7.61
C ARG A 15 12.94 -7.72 7.52
N ALA A 16 13.42 -6.79 6.71
CA ALA A 16 12.76 -5.50 6.51
C ALA A 16 11.38 -5.66 5.85
N ALA A 17 11.24 -6.62 4.93
CA ALA A 17 9.95 -6.97 4.32
C ALA A 17 8.97 -7.53 5.36
N ILE A 18 9.40 -8.49 6.19
CA ILE A 18 8.57 -9.03 7.29
C ILE A 18 8.18 -7.92 8.27
N ARG A 19 9.14 -7.08 8.68
CA ARG A 19 8.87 -5.95 9.57
C ARG A 19 7.87 -4.97 8.96
N ASP A 20 7.94 -4.72 7.66
CA ASP A 20 6.99 -3.85 6.95
C ASP A 20 5.57 -4.46 6.96
N CYS A 21 5.43 -5.78 6.81
CA CYS A 21 4.14 -6.48 6.92
C CYS A 21 3.50 -6.25 8.30
N VAL A 22 4.28 -6.45 9.37
CA VAL A 22 3.79 -6.34 10.75
C VAL A 22 3.47 -4.90 11.15
N ASN A 23 4.16 -3.92 10.54
CA ASN A 23 3.97 -2.49 10.83
C ASN A 23 3.17 -1.76 9.74
N ARG A 24 2.44 -2.50 8.89
CA ARG A 24 1.73 -1.89 7.76
C ARG A 24 0.58 -1.03 8.26
N THR A 25 0.64 0.26 7.94
CA THR A 25 -0.41 1.22 8.28
C THR A 25 -1.60 1.07 7.33
N SER A 26 -2.81 1.23 7.86
CA SER A 26 -4.01 1.35 7.02
C SER A 26 -3.97 2.62 6.17
N ARG A 27 -4.52 2.55 4.96
CA ARG A 27 -4.63 3.65 4.01
C ARG A 27 -6.06 3.80 3.51
N LYS A 28 -6.40 5.00 3.05
CA LYS A 28 -7.67 5.24 2.37
C LYS A 28 -7.65 4.67 0.95
N PRO A 29 -8.85 4.49 0.35
CA PRO A 29 -10.05 4.02 1.00
C PRO A 29 -9.90 2.54 1.36
N PHE A 30 -10.28 2.19 2.59
CA PHE A 30 -10.42 0.81 3.09
C PHE A 30 -9.23 -0.14 2.94
N ASN A 31 -8.02 0.34 2.64
CA ASN A 31 -6.82 -0.48 2.64
C ASN A 31 -6.39 -0.78 4.07
N TRP A 32 -6.79 -1.91 4.63
CA TRP A 32 -6.51 -2.26 6.02
C TRP A 32 -5.11 -2.83 6.17
N GLY A 33 -4.25 -2.08 6.85
CA GLY A 33 -2.84 -2.41 6.98
C GLY A 33 -2.61 -3.78 7.60
N GLY A 34 -3.37 -4.12 8.65
CA GLY A 34 -3.28 -5.44 9.28
C GLY A 34 -3.66 -6.60 8.36
N LEU A 35 -4.74 -6.48 7.59
CA LEU A 35 -5.19 -7.54 6.66
C LEU A 35 -4.21 -7.67 5.48
N MET A 36 -3.80 -6.54 4.90
CA MET A 36 -2.82 -6.50 3.82
C MET A 36 -1.46 -7.05 4.27
N GLY A 37 -1.03 -6.69 5.49
CA GLY A 37 0.20 -7.19 6.10
C GLY A 37 0.14 -8.69 6.36
N TYR A 38 -1.00 -9.22 6.81
CA TYR A 38 -1.20 -10.67 6.98
C TYR A 38 -1.12 -11.42 5.65
N GLN A 39 -1.80 -10.94 4.61
CA GLN A 39 -1.74 -11.55 3.26
C GLN A 39 -0.32 -11.51 2.68
N GLN A 40 0.36 -10.38 2.84
CA GLN A 40 1.75 -10.22 2.42
C GLN A 40 2.69 -11.16 3.19
N LEU A 41 2.48 -11.33 4.49
CA LEU A 41 3.24 -12.28 5.31
C LEU A 41 2.97 -13.74 4.88
N SER A 42 1.74 -14.07 4.50
CA SER A 42 1.39 -15.37 3.91
C SER A 42 2.12 -15.63 2.59
N ALA A 43 2.23 -14.61 1.73
CA ALA A 43 2.99 -14.70 0.48
C ALA A 43 4.49 -14.89 0.74
N ILE A 44 5.07 -14.19 1.73
CA ILE A 44 6.45 -14.42 2.17
C ILE A 44 6.63 -15.87 2.63
N ALA A 45 5.71 -16.37 3.46
CA ALA A 45 5.76 -17.73 4.00
C ALA A 45 5.71 -18.79 2.89
N GLU A 46 4.85 -18.61 1.90
CA GLU A 46 4.76 -19.51 0.74
C GLU A 46 6.10 -19.63 0.02
N VAL A 47 6.76 -18.51 -0.25
CA VAL A 47 8.09 -18.51 -0.89
C VAL A 47 9.12 -19.17 0.02
N LEU A 48 9.13 -18.88 1.32
CA LEU A 48 10.08 -19.48 2.25
C LEU A 48 9.89 -21.00 2.40
N ARG A 49 8.65 -21.50 2.36
CA ARG A 49 8.35 -22.95 2.40
C ARG A 49 8.77 -23.68 1.12
N SER A 50 8.82 -22.99 -0.01
CA SER A 50 9.27 -23.57 -1.29
C SER A 50 10.78 -23.81 -1.36
N LEU A 51 11.53 -23.39 -0.33
CA LEU A 51 12.98 -23.53 -0.29
C LEU A 51 13.42 -24.98 -0.03
N PRO A 52 14.39 -25.52 -0.81
CA PRO A 52 14.97 -26.81 -0.51
C PRO A 52 15.80 -26.75 0.77
N CYS A 53 15.52 -27.63 1.74
CA CYS A 53 16.33 -27.76 2.96
C CYS A 53 17.75 -28.22 2.60
N ARG A 54 18.77 -27.37 2.80
CA ARG A 54 20.18 -27.76 2.65
C ARG A 54 20.73 -28.32 3.97
N LYS A 55 21.69 -29.25 3.87
CA LYS A 55 22.23 -30.04 4.99
C LYS A 55 23.25 -29.31 5.88
N ILE A 56 23.77 -28.16 5.46
CA ILE A 56 24.84 -27.46 6.19
C ILE A 56 24.20 -26.39 7.08
N ASP A 57 24.26 -26.63 8.39
CA ASP A 57 23.89 -25.76 9.52
C ASP A 57 22.76 -24.75 9.31
N THR A 58 21.57 -25.10 9.81
CA THR A 58 20.51 -24.16 10.20
C THR A 58 20.34 -22.97 9.25
N ASP A 59 19.84 -23.26 8.05
CA ASP A 59 19.52 -22.25 7.05
C ASP A 59 18.68 -21.15 7.71
N TYR A 60 19.23 -19.93 7.76
CA TYR A 60 18.60 -18.78 8.43
C TYR A 60 17.17 -18.57 7.95
N LEU A 61 16.94 -18.80 6.65
CA LEU A 61 15.63 -18.70 6.01
C LEU A 61 14.67 -19.82 6.44
N SER A 62 15.15 -21.03 6.70
CA SER A 62 14.34 -22.13 7.22
C SER A 62 13.85 -21.83 8.64
N LEU A 63 14.74 -21.33 9.51
CA LEU A 63 14.34 -20.89 10.86
C LEU A 63 13.34 -19.74 10.78
N LEU A 64 13.57 -18.78 9.88
CA LEU A 64 12.66 -17.66 9.66
C LEU A 64 11.27 -18.13 9.18
N SER A 65 11.21 -19.15 8.30
CA SER A 65 9.95 -19.74 7.84
C SER A 65 9.11 -20.27 9.01
N VAL A 66 9.74 -20.96 9.96
CA VAL A 66 9.04 -21.49 11.16
C VAL A 66 8.40 -20.35 11.97
N TRP A 67 9.13 -19.26 12.20
CA TRP A 67 8.62 -18.12 12.96
C TRP A 67 7.51 -17.37 12.21
N VAL A 68 7.62 -17.25 10.90
CA VAL A 68 6.58 -16.66 10.05
C VAL A 68 5.32 -17.51 10.10
N ASP A 69 5.45 -18.84 10.01
CA ASP A 69 4.32 -19.76 10.08
C ASP A 69 3.61 -19.73 11.43
N LEU A 70 4.37 -19.65 12.52
CA LEU A 70 3.84 -19.46 13.86
C LEU A 70 3.08 -18.13 13.99
N ALA A 71 3.61 -17.05 13.43
CA ALA A 71 2.92 -15.77 13.43
C ALA A 71 1.60 -15.82 12.63
N LEU A 72 1.59 -16.51 11.48
CA LEU A 72 0.39 -16.69 10.66
C LEU A 72 -0.66 -17.54 11.34
N SER A 73 -0.27 -18.62 12.04
CA SER A 73 -1.20 -19.49 12.76
C SER A 73 -1.85 -18.75 13.93
N ASN A 74 -1.07 -18.04 14.74
CA ASN A 74 -1.55 -17.29 15.89
C ASN A 74 -2.54 -16.17 15.51
N ASN A 75 -2.39 -15.59 14.31
CA ASN A 75 -3.23 -14.49 13.84
C ASN A 75 -4.33 -14.91 12.86
N ARG A 76 -4.49 -16.21 12.57
CA ARG A 76 -5.43 -16.71 11.55
C ARG A 76 -6.88 -16.34 11.85
N SER A 77 -7.33 -16.55 13.09
CA SER A 77 -8.70 -16.24 13.50
C SER A 77 -9.01 -14.74 13.38
N VAL A 78 -8.11 -13.90 13.88
CA VAL A 78 -8.22 -12.43 13.81
C VAL A 78 -8.20 -11.94 12.36
N ALA A 79 -7.33 -12.50 11.52
CA ALA A 79 -7.27 -12.16 10.10
C ALA A 79 -8.55 -12.56 9.35
N SER A 80 -9.13 -13.72 9.69
CA SER A 80 -10.41 -14.17 9.14
C SER A 80 -11.55 -13.22 9.53
N ASP A 81 -11.64 -12.87 10.82
CA ASP A 81 -12.63 -11.95 11.36
C ASP A 81 -12.55 -10.56 10.68
N LEU A 82 -11.33 -10.04 10.53
CA LEU A 82 -11.09 -8.79 9.80
C LEU A 82 -11.41 -8.92 8.31
N SER A 83 -11.09 -10.04 7.66
CA SER A 83 -11.41 -10.27 6.25
C SER A 83 -12.91 -10.24 6.00
N GLU A 84 -13.70 -10.86 6.86
CA GLU A 84 -15.16 -10.80 6.79
C GLU A 84 -15.68 -9.38 7.02
N THR A 85 -15.15 -8.69 8.04
CA THR A 85 -15.50 -7.29 8.31
C THR A 85 -15.20 -6.40 7.10
N HIS A 86 -14.09 -6.64 6.42
CA HIS A 86 -13.68 -5.88 5.24
C HIS A 86 -14.64 -6.09 4.07
N LYS A 87 -15.09 -7.33 3.82
CA LYS A 87 -16.12 -7.64 2.80
C LYS A 87 -17.43 -6.91 3.08
N TRP A 88 -17.86 -6.85 4.33
CA TRP A 88 -19.05 -6.07 4.71
C TRP A 88 -18.86 -4.58 4.44
N LEU A 89 -17.70 -4.03 4.79
CA LEU A 89 -17.39 -2.63 4.51
C LEU A 89 -17.37 -2.31 3.01
N GLN A 90 -16.86 -3.22 2.18
CA GLN A 90 -16.92 -3.10 0.72
C GLN A 90 -18.37 -3.07 0.22
N ARG A 91 -19.24 -3.98 0.69
CA ARG A 91 -20.66 -3.96 0.31
C ARG A 91 -21.36 -2.67 0.71
N ILE A 92 -21.03 -2.12 1.87
CA ILE A 92 -21.54 -0.81 2.32
C ILE A 92 -21.03 0.31 1.40
N ALA A 93 -19.75 0.29 1.06
CA ALA A 93 -19.14 1.24 0.13
C ALA A 93 -19.83 1.17 -1.25
N ASP A 94 -20.06 -0.03 -1.77
CA ASP A 94 -20.76 -0.25 -3.05
C ASP A 94 -22.20 0.25 -3.00
N CYS A 95 -22.92 0.02 -1.89
CA CYS A 95 -24.27 0.55 -1.66
C CYS A 95 -24.28 2.10 -1.75
N LEU A 96 -23.26 2.73 -1.19
CA LEU A 96 -23.04 4.18 -1.22
C LEU A 96 -22.34 4.66 -2.51
N ARG A 97 -22.18 3.80 -3.51
CA ARG A 97 -21.42 4.09 -4.75
C ARG A 97 -20.08 4.77 -4.48
N TYR A 98 -19.44 4.40 -3.38
CA TYR A 98 -18.16 4.97 -3.00
C TYR A 98 -17.11 4.53 -4.02
N PRO A 99 -16.41 5.48 -4.66
CA PRO A 99 -15.52 5.19 -5.78
C PRO A 99 -14.37 4.26 -5.40
N ASN A 100 -14.06 3.33 -6.30
CA ASN A 100 -12.99 2.37 -6.10
C ASN A 100 -11.63 3.01 -6.38
N ASN A 101 -10.57 2.47 -5.76
CA ASN A 101 -9.19 2.96 -5.96
C ASN A 101 -8.75 2.99 -7.43
N SER A 102 -9.28 2.10 -8.27
CA SER A 102 -9.00 2.05 -9.72
C SER A 102 -9.41 3.32 -10.45
N ASP A 103 -10.53 3.91 -10.04
CA ASP A 103 -11.19 5.02 -10.72
C ASP A 103 -10.41 6.33 -10.53
N TYR A 104 -9.48 6.36 -9.58
CA TYR A 104 -8.60 7.50 -9.29
C TYR A 104 -7.23 7.43 -9.98
N ILE A 105 -6.79 6.24 -10.41
CA ILE A 105 -5.47 6.05 -11.04
C ILE A 105 -5.56 6.38 -12.53
N SER A 106 -6.69 6.03 -13.15
CA SER A 106 -7.05 6.52 -14.46
C SER A 106 -7.45 8.00 -14.34
N GLY A 107 -6.48 8.90 -14.50
CA GLY A 107 -6.75 10.33 -14.67
C GLY A 107 -7.59 10.68 -15.91
N SER A 108 -8.25 9.69 -16.54
CA SER A 108 -9.33 9.94 -17.46
C SER A 108 -10.36 10.79 -16.72
N VAL A 109 -10.54 12.01 -17.20
CA VAL A 109 -11.87 12.62 -17.25
C VAL A 109 -12.78 11.50 -17.71
N ILE A 110 -13.49 10.87 -16.79
CA ILE A 110 -14.51 9.90 -17.16
C ILE A 110 -15.48 10.76 -17.97
N ASP A 111 -15.40 10.55 -19.27
CA ASP A 111 -16.37 10.98 -20.23
C ASP A 111 -17.74 10.80 -19.59
N ILE A 112 -18.53 11.87 -19.59
CA ILE A 112 -19.85 12.00 -18.97
C ILE A 112 -20.86 11.00 -19.62
N THR A 113 -20.37 10.09 -20.47
CA THR A 113 -21.08 9.26 -21.44
C THR A 113 -20.93 7.75 -21.24
N GLU A 114 -20.22 7.25 -20.23
CA GLU A 114 -20.17 5.79 -19.94
C GLU A 114 -20.68 5.42 -18.55
N ALA A 115 -21.96 5.72 -18.30
CA ALA A 115 -22.91 4.73 -17.78
C ALA A 115 -24.24 5.42 -17.57
N ALA A 116 -25.19 5.13 -18.45
CA ALA A 116 -26.63 5.22 -18.20
C ALA A 116 -27.06 4.33 -17.01
N LYS A 117 -26.53 4.59 -15.81
CA LYS A 117 -27.07 4.08 -14.55
C LYS A 117 -28.09 5.11 -14.12
N LEU A 118 -29.37 4.71 -14.10
CA LEU A 118 -30.46 5.51 -13.55
C LEU A 118 -29.99 6.28 -12.29
N PRO A 119 -30.37 7.56 -12.15
CA PRO A 119 -30.03 8.34 -10.98
C PRO A 119 -30.53 7.59 -9.75
N LEU A 120 -29.58 7.16 -8.92
CA LEU A 120 -29.89 6.49 -7.66
C LEU A 120 -30.48 7.55 -6.75
N THR A 121 -31.68 7.34 -6.23
CA THR A 121 -32.30 8.30 -5.30
C THR A 121 -31.88 8.01 -3.87
N SER A 122 -31.99 9.02 -2.99
CA SER A 122 -31.76 8.85 -1.56
C SER A 122 -32.59 7.71 -0.97
N PHE A 123 -33.86 7.61 -1.37
CA PHE A 123 -34.77 6.55 -0.95
C PHE A 123 -34.24 5.15 -1.32
N GLN A 124 -33.75 4.97 -2.54
CA GLN A 124 -33.20 3.68 -2.97
C GLN A 124 -31.94 3.30 -2.18
N VAL A 125 -31.06 4.27 -1.90
CA VAL A 125 -29.87 4.05 -1.06
C VAL A 125 -30.29 3.68 0.35
N GLN A 126 -31.27 4.39 0.91
CA GLN A 126 -31.77 4.16 2.26
C GLN A 126 -32.31 2.73 2.40
N CYS A 127 -33.23 2.30 1.52
CA CYS A 127 -33.80 0.95 1.57
C CYS A 127 -32.71 -0.12 1.45
N LYS A 128 -31.76 0.04 0.51
CA LYS A 128 -30.64 -0.91 0.35
C LYS A 128 -29.74 -0.96 1.57
N MET A 129 -29.46 0.19 2.19
CA MET A 129 -28.62 0.25 3.37
C MET A 129 -29.33 -0.37 4.59
N GLU A 130 -30.62 -0.13 4.76
CA GLU A 130 -31.43 -0.75 5.81
C GLU A 130 -31.49 -2.26 5.65
N GLU A 131 -31.70 -2.76 4.43
CA GLU A 131 -31.66 -4.19 4.11
C GLU A 131 -30.28 -4.80 4.43
N LEU A 132 -29.19 -4.12 4.04
CA LEU A 132 -27.83 -4.55 4.33
C LEU A 132 -27.56 -4.60 5.84
N LEU A 133 -28.02 -3.60 6.59
CA LEU A 133 -27.90 -3.55 8.06
C LEU A 133 -28.71 -4.65 8.76
N GLN A 134 -29.84 -5.06 8.17
CA GLN A 134 -30.66 -6.17 8.65
C GLN A 134 -29.96 -7.51 8.39
N GLN A 135 -29.41 -7.73 7.20
CA GLN A 135 -28.67 -8.95 6.84
C GLN A 135 -27.37 -9.10 7.65
N PHE A 136 -26.73 -7.98 8.00
CA PHE A 136 -25.46 -8.00 8.71
C PHE A 136 -25.68 -8.31 10.19
N VAL A 137 -25.77 -9.57 10.61
CA VAL A 137 -25.97 -9.97 12.03
C VAL A 137 -24.76 -10.72 12.59
N PRO A 138 -23.71 -10.00 13.03
CA PRO A 138 -22.52 -10.63 13.59
C PRO A 138 -22.73 -11.08 15.04
N ASP A 139 -22.19 -12.25 15.38
CA ASP A 139 -22.07 -12.72 16.76
C ASP A 139 -20.94 -11.96 17.47
N ARG A 140 -21.22 -11.42 18.66
CA ARG A 140 -20.25 -10.68 19.47
C ARG A 140 -19.08 -11.54 19.94
N GLN A 141 -19.30 -12.82 20.25
CA GLN A 141 -18.28 -13.70 20.81
C GLN A 141 -17.38 -14.28 19.72
N GLN A 142 -17.97 -14.69 18.60
CA GLN A 142 -17.22 -15.30 17.49
C GLN A 142 -16.59 -14.24 16.59
N ASN A 143 -17.29 -13.12 16.35
CA ASN A 143 -16.95 -12.14 15.33
C ASN A 143 -16.88 -10.70 15.93
N PRO A 144 -15.86 -10.41 16.76
CA PRO A 144 -15.77 -9.13 17.46
C PRO A 144 -15.58 -7.93 16.52
N ALA A 145 -14.82 -8.05 15.42
CA ALA A 145 -14.61 -6.92 14.50
C ALA A 145 -15.87 -6.58 13.68
N PRO A 146 -16.60 -7.54 13.07
CA PRO A 146 -17.88 -7.31 12.44
C PRO A 146 -18.90 -6.69 13.40
N PHE A 147 -18.97 -7.18 14.64
CA PHE A 147 -19.85 -6.61 15.66
C PHE A 147 -19.51 -5.14 15.98
N ALA A 148 -18.23 -4.82 16.14
CA ALA A 148 -17.78 -3.45 16.36
C ALA A 148 -18.12 -2.54 15.18
N LEU A 149 -17.93 -3.02 13.94
CA LEU A 149 -18.31 -2.30 12.72
C LEU A 149 -19.81 -2.02 12.71
N LYS A 150 -20.66 -3.05 12.84
CA LYS A 150 -22.13 -2.88 12.84
C LYS A 150 -22.58 -1.87 13.88
N LYS A 151 -22.08 -2.00 15.11
CA LYS A 151 -22.45 -1.12 16.22
C LYS A 151 -22.10 0.35 15.92
N LYS A 152 -20.93 0.61 15.35
CA LYS A 152 -20.50 1.97 14.99
C LYS A 152 -21.28 2.50 13.79
N LEU A 153 -21.44 1.67 12.77
CA LEU A 153 -22.18 2.00 11.57
C LEU A 153 -23.62 2.36 11.88
N ARG A 154 -24.33 1.56 12.67
CA ARG A 154 -25.73 1.84 13.06
C ARG A 154 -25.84 3.18 13.78
N ARG A 155 -24.96 3.45 14.75
CA ARG A 155 -24.92 4.75 15.44
C ARG A 155 -24.69 5.93 14.51
N LEU A 156 -23.81 5.77 13.50
CA LEU A 156 -23.55 6.83 12.52
C LEU A 156 -24.75 7.00 11.56
N TRP A 157 -25.36 5.90 11.15
CA TRP A 157 -26.53 5.87 10.29
C TRP A 157 -27.73 6.53 10.97
N ASP A 158 -28.03 6.16 12.22
CA ASP A 158 -29.12 6.74 13.02
C ASP A 158 -28.93 8.26 13.22
N LYS A 159 -27.67 8.71 13.34
CA LYS A 159 -27.35 10.12 13.61
C LYS A 159 -27.30 11.00 12.36
N TYR A 160 -26.76 10.47 11.26
CA TYR A 160 -26.42 11.26 10.08
C TYR A 160 -27.05 10.75 8.78
N GLY A 161 -27.62 9.54 8.75
CA GLY A 161 -28.08 8.87 7.54
C GLY A 161 -29.04 9.73 6.73
N THR A 162 -30.08 10.29 7.35
CA THR A 162 -31.06 11.16 6.68
C THR A 162 -30.43 12.37 5.99
N ASN A 163 -29.46 13.01 6.64
CA ASN A 163 -28.81 14.23 6.14
C ASN A 163 -27.72 13.95 5.09
N LEU A 164 -27.15 12.75 5.07
CA LEU A 164 -26.06 12.40 4.16
C LEU A 164 -26.55 12.02 2.75
N LEU A 165 -27.82 11.63 2.60
CA LEU A 165 -28.32 11.08 1.34
C LEU A 165 -28.78 12.12 0.32
N HIS A 166 -28.83 13.41 0.68
CA HIS A 166 -29.23 14.47 -0.26
C HIS A 166 -28.30 14.58 -1.48
N CYS A 167 -27.05 14.09 -1.39
CA CYS A 167 -26.13 14.02 -2.53
C CYS A 167 -26.59 13.10 -3.66
N TYR A 168 -27.56 12.21 -3.40
CA TYR A 168 -28.16 11.36 -4.42
C TYR A 168 -29.33 12.03 -5.15
N ASP A 169 -30.02 12.96 -4.48
CA ASP A 169 -31.19 13.65 -5.04
C ASP A 169 -30.82 14.94 -5.76
N ILE A 170 -29.74 15.61 -5.33
CA ILE A 170 -29.30 16.90 -5.88
C ILE A 170 -28.25 16.67 -6.98
N PRO A 171 -28.56 16.96 -8.25
CA PRO A 171 -27.60 16.82 -9.34
C PRO A 171 -26.35 17.66 -9.10
N GLY A 172 -25.17 17.05 -9.26
CA GLY A 172 -23.88 17.74 -9.16
C GLY A 172 -23.32 17.91 -7.74
N LEU A 173 -24.09 17.57 -6.68
CA LEU A 173 -23.54 17.52 -5.33
C LEU A 173 -22.70 16.24 -5.15
N PRO A 174 -21.38 16.34 -4.85
CA PRO A 174 -20.54 15.16 -4.75
C PRO A 174 -20.90 14.33 -3.50
N PRO A 175 -20.89 12.98 -3.61
CA PRO A 175 -21.21 12.09 -2.48
C PRO A 175 -20.06 11.97 -1.46
N ASP A 176 -18.85 12.38 -1.83
CA ASP A 176 -17.67 12.34 -0.97
C ASP A 176 -16.72 13.53 -1.19
N ASN A 177 -15.71 13.65 -0.33
CA ASN A 177 -14.68 14.69 -0.41
C ASN A 177 -13.35 14.18 -0.99
N LEU A 178 -13.28 12.95 -1.53
CA LEU A 178 -12.02 12.29 -1.88
C LEU A 178 -11.25 13.02 -2.98
N LYS A 179 -11.95 13.53 -4.00
CA LYS A 179 -11.30 14.32 -5.07
C LYS A 179 -10.56 15.53 -4.50
N ILE A 180 -11.19 16.21 -3.54
CA ILE A 180 -10.61 17.38 -2.85
C ILE A 180 -9.41 16.95 -1.99
N GLU A 181 -9.55 15.89 -1.20
CA GLU A 181 -8.44 15.37 -0.38
C GLU A 181 -7.24 14.90 -1.22
N SER A 182 -7.51 14.25 -2.36
CA SER A 182 -6.50 13.78 -3.31
C SER A 182 -5.74 14.97 -3.88
N MET A 183 -6.44 15.97 -4.41
CA MET A 183 -5.86 17.21 -4.92
C MET A 183 -4.93 17.87 -3.89
N PHE A 184 -5.40 18.09 -2.66
CA PHE A 184 -4.57 18.66 -1.59
C PHE A 184 -3.37 17.78 -1.21
N SER A 185 -3.48 16.45 -1.35
CA SER A 185 -2.38 15.52 -1.11
C SER A 185 -1.33 15.58 -2.22
N HIS A 186 -1.75 15.73 -3.48
CA HIS A 186 -0.86 15.93 -4.62
C HIS A 186 -0.07 17.24 -4.48
N LEU A 187 -0.74 18.35 -4.18
CA LEU A 187 -0.10 19.65 -3.94
C LEU A 187 0.92 19.58 -2.79
N ARG A 188 0.56 18.97 -1.65
CA ARG A 188 1.46 18.79 -0.51
C ARG A 188 2.69 17.94 -0.84
N ARG A 189 2.53 16.86 -1.63
CA ARG A 189 3.66 16.05 -2.09
C ARG A 189 4.57 16.83 -3.03
N HIS A 190 3.99 17.58 -3.97
CA HIS A 190 4.73 18.40 -4.90
C HIS A 190 5.55 19.47 -4.17
N GLN A 191 4.95 20.23 -3.24
CA GLN A 191 5.69 21.24 -2.47
C GLN A 191 6.89 20.66 -1.74
N ARG A 192 6.69 19.57 -0.99
CA ARG A 192 7.77 18.93 -0.23
C ARG A 192 8.90 18.43 -1.13
N ARG A 193 8.57 18.02 -2.36
CA ARG A 193 9.57 17.56 -3.33
C ARG A 193 10.44 18.71 -3.80
N ILE A 194 9.87 19.89 -4.02
CA ILE A 194 10.62 21.02 -4.56
C ILE A 194 11.30 21.85 -3.47
N SER A 195 10.61 22.13 -2.36
CA SER A 195 11.18 22.92 -1.27
C SER A 195 12.11 22.11 -0.36
N GLY A 196 12.02 20.78 -0.37
CA GLY A 196 12.72 19.89 0.56
C GLY A 196 12.24 19.99 2.01
N ARG A 197 11.24 20.83 2.32
CA ARG A 197 10.74 21.09 3.67
C ARG A 197 9.51 20.23 3.97
N LYS A 198 9.38 19.74 5.22
CA LYS A 198 8.20 18.99 5.68
C LYS A 198 6.96 19.88 5.83
N SER A 199 7.16 21.14 6.23
CA SER A 199 6.11 22.14 6.35
C SER A 199 5.48 22.44 5.00
N THR A 200 4.16 22.52 5.00
CA THR A 200 3.35 22.94 3.85
C THR A 200 2.61 24.23 4.16
N ALA A 201 3.10 25.04 5.11
CA ALA A 201 2.54 26.35 5.43
C ALA A 201 2.58 27.26 4.18
N GLU A 202 3.67 27.19 3.42
CA GLU A 202 3.83 27.89 2.15
C GLU A 202 2.75 27.52 1.10
N LEU A 203 2.08 26.36 1.19
CA LEU A 203 0.94 26.05 0.32
C LEU A 203 -0.33 26.84 0.67
N ARG A 204 -0.46 27.34 1.90
CA ARG A 204 -1.57 28.20 2.32
C ARG A 204 -1.37 29.62 1.80
N ASP A 205 -0.13 30.08 1.84
CA ASP A 205 0.23 31.45 1.48
C ASP A 205 0.54 31.59 -0.02
N PHE A 206 1.10 30.54 -0.64
CA PHE A 206 1.55 30.49 -2.04
C PHE A 206 0.88 29.40 -2.89
N GLY A 207 -0.17 28.71 -2.40
CA GLY A 207 -0.81 27.60 -3.14
C GLY A 207 -1.39 27.99 -4.49
N GLN A 208 -1.84 29.24 -4.61
CA GLN A 208 -2.29 29.88 -5.84
C GLN A 208 -1.14 30.26 -6.80
N TYR A 209 0.10 30.26 -6.31
CA TYR A 209 1.32 30.64 -7.04
C TYR A 209 2.27 29.46 -7.26
N GLN A 210 1.88 28.22 -6.95
CA GLN A 210 2.73 27.05 -7.19
C GLN A 210 2.79 26.64 -8.66
N VAL A 211 1.87 27.14 -9.47
CA VAL A 211 1.97 27.19 -10.93
C VAL A 211 3.17 28.05 -11.37
N LEU A 212 3.75 28.85 -10.45
CA LEU A 212 4.89 29.72 -10.70
C LEU A 212 6.28 29.11 -10.44
N PHE A 213 6.47 27.82 -10.74
CA PHE A 213 7.75 27.41 -11.34
C PHE A 213 7.81 27.94 -12.79
N LEU A 214 7.62 29.27 -12.94
CA LEU A 214 7.45 29.99 -14.19
C LEU A 214 8.75 29.95 -14.99
N ALA A 215 8.94 28.87 -15.71
CA ALA A 215 9.28 29.08 -17.09
C ALA A 215 8.01 29.61 -17.78
N GLU A 216 8.02 30.87 -18.21
CA GLU A 216 6.95 31.50 -18.97
C GLU A 216 6.84 30.88 -20.39
N SER A 217 7.84 30.09 -20.78
CA SER A 217 7.86 29.27 -21.99
C SER A 217 8.76 28.04 -21.83
N GLU A 218 8.54 27.00 -22.64
CA GLU A 218 9.40 25.81 -22.72
C GLU A 218 10.89 26.16 -22.91
N LYS A 219 11.18 27.24 -23.66
CA LYS A 219 12.54 27.73 -23.91
C LYS A 219 13.22 28.22 -22.62
N GLN A 220 12.47 28.88 -21.74
CA GLN A 220 12.98 29.36 -20.45
C GLN A 220 13.21 28.20 -19.48
N LEU A 221 12.34 27.18 -19.50
CA LEU A 221 12.51 25.96 -18.71
C LEU A 221 13.79 25.22 -19.13
N LEU A 222 13.98 25.08 -20.44
CA LEU A 222 15.16 24.44 -21.00
C LEU A 222 16.43 25.19 -20.63
N ALA A 223 16.44 26.53 -20.74
CA ALA A 223 17.57 27.36 -20.35
C ALA A 223 17.92 27.19 -18.85
N GLN A 224 16.91 27.11 -17.98
CA GLN A 224 17.11 26.87 -16.54
C GLN A 224 17.67 25.47 -16.27
N ILE A 225 17.17 24.43 -16.96
CA ILE A 225 17.67 23.05 -16.81
C ILE A 225 19.13 22.96 -17.31
N GLN A 226 19.48 23.66 -18.39
CA GLN A 226 20.82 23.67 -18.98
C GLN A 226 21.89 24.34 -18.11
N GLN A 227 21.51 25.14 -17.11
CA GLN A 227 22.45 25.75 -16.16
C GLN A 227 23.06 24.72 -15.19
N VAL A 228 22.47 23.52 -15.06
CA VAL A 228 22.98 22.47 -14.18
C VAL A 228 23.98 21.60 -14.95
N PRO A 229 25.25 21.51 -14.53
CA PRO A 229 26.22 20.61 -15.15
C PRO A 229 25.73 19.16 -15.13
N LEU A 230 25.85 18.46 -16.26
CA LEU A 230 25.36 17.08 -16.42
C LEU A 230 25.98 16.11 -15.39
N THR A 231 27.23 16.35 -15.00
CA THR A 231 27.95 15.56 -13.99
C THR A 231 27.30 15.69 -12.62
N GLU A 232 26.99 16.92 -12.18
CA GLU A 232 26.29 17.20 -10.93
C GLU A 232 24.89 16.61 -10.92
N TYR A 233 24.15 16.76 -12.03
CA TYR A 233 22.84 16.12 -12.20
C TYR A 233 22.93 14.60 -12.01
N LYS A 234 23.90 13.93 -12.66
CA LYS A 234 24.10 12.48 -12.53
C LYS A 234 24.44 12.05 -11.09
N ILE A 235 25.28 12.81 -10.40
CA ILE A 235 25.62 12.55 -8.98
C ILE A 235 24.37 12.66 -8.11
N GLN A 236 23.60 13.74 -8.25
CA GLN A 236 22.37 13.92 -7.46
C GLN A 236 21.30 12.90 -7.83
N ARG A 237 21.21 12.49 -9.11
CA ARG A 237 20.30 11.42 -9.55
C ARG A 237 20.66 10.08 -8.92
N ARG A 238 21.95 9.75 -8.79
CA ARG A 238 22.40 8.55 -8.07
C ARG A 238 22.08 8.62 -6.59
N ARG A 239 22.36 9.75 -5.93
CA ARG A 239 21.99 9.97 -4.51
C ARG A 239 20.49 9.82 -4.28
N LEU A 240 19.68 10.39 -5.17
CA LEU A 240 18.23 10.23 -5.14
C LEU A 240 17.82 8.78 -5.34
N ALA A 241 18.42 8.06 -6.31
CA ALA A 241 18.14 6.65 -6.53
C ALA A 241 18.45 5.80 -5.29
N MET A 242 19.61 6.01 -4.65
CA MET A 242 19.98 5.35 -3.40
C MET A 242 19.00 5.67 -2.27
N ALA A 243 18.59 6.93 -2.12
CA ALA A 243 17.62 7.35 -1.11
C ALA A 243 16.20 6.81 -1.39
N LEU A 244 15.85 6.56 -2.66
CA LEU A 244 14.56 6.01 -3.07
C LEU A 244 14.54 4.47 -3.09
N ALA A 245 15.69 3.79 -3.11
CA ALA A 245 15.76 2.34 -3.18
C ALA A 245 14.91 1.62 -2.10
N PRO A 246 14.91 2.05 -0.81
CA PRO A 246 14.01 1.45 0.18
C PRO A 246 12.53 1.64 -0.14
N ARG A 247 12.15 2.78 -0.75
CA ARG A 247 10.76 3.05 -1.15
C ARG A 247 10.36 2.23 -2.36
N GLN A 248 11.25 2.09 -3.34
CA GLN A 248 11.02 1.24 -4.51
C GLN A 248 10.89 -0.23 -4.11
N GLN A 249 11.71 -0.69 -3.16
CA GLN A 249 11.59 -2.04 -2.62
C GLN A 249 10.24 -2.26 -1.94
N LYS A 250 9.81 -1.34 -1.07
CA LYS A 250 8.47 -1.39 -0.46
C LYS A 250 7.36 -1.36 -1.51
N HIS A 251 7.52 -0.53 -2.54
CA HIS A 251 6.53 -0.44 -3.61
C HIS A 251 6.38 -1.78 -4.37
N ARG A 252 7.50 -2.39 -4.78
CA ARG A 252 7.51 -3.72 -5.41
C ARG A 252 6.85 -4.76 -4.51
N LEU A 253 7.27 -4.79 -3.24
CA LEU A 253 6.73 -5.69 -2.23
C LEU A 253 5.22 -5.49 -1.98
N HIS A 254 4.71 -4.26 -2.08
CA HIS A 254 3.28 -3.96 -1.91
C HIS A 254 2.45 -4.33 -3.14
N HIS A 255 3.06 -4.32 -4.33
CA HIS A 255 2.40 -4.61 -5.59
C HIS A 255 2.38 -6.12 -5.89
N ASP A 256 3.53 -6.77 -5.79
CA ASP A 256 3.69 -8.21 -5.99
C ASP A 256 4.65 -8.77 -4.92
N PRO A 257 4.11 -9.19 -3.76
CA PRO A 257 4.94 -9.67 -2.67
C PRO A 257 5.62 -11.00 -2.98
N VAL A 258 5.00 -11.86 -3.81
CA VAL A 258 5.56 -13.16 -4.16
C VAL A 258 6.79 -12.96 -5.03
N SER A 259 6.65 -12.24 -6.15
CA SER A 259 7.78 -11.98 -7.06
C SER A 259 8.90 -11.20 -6.37
N ALA A 260 8.56 -10.20 -5.57
CA ALA A 260 9.56 -9.40 -4.85
C ALA A 260 10.40 -10.22 -3.86
N ILE A 261 9.80 -11.22 -3.20
CA ILE A 261 10.49 -12.08 -2.23
C ILE A 261 11.22 -13.21 -2.95
N GLN A 262 10.64 -13.81 -3.99
CA GLN A 262 11.32 -14.78 -4.84
C GLN A 262 12.63 -14.22 -5.40
N GLY A 263 12.63 -12.96 -5.87
CA GLY A 263 13.85 -12.31 -6.34
C GLY A 263 14.93 -12.19 -5.26
N LEU A 264 14.57 -11.88 -4.01
CA LEU A 264 15.52 -11.82 -2.90
C LEU A 264 16.04 -13.22 -2.51
N VAL A 265 15.15 -14.20 -2.50
CA VAL A 265 15.49 -15.59 -2.16
C VAL A 265 16.38 -16.22 -3.23
N HIS A 266 16.13 -15.96 -4.51
CA HIS A 266 16.99 -16.40 -5.61
C HIS A 266 18.41 -15.83 -5.48
N GLN A 267 18.53 -14.52 -5.23
CA GLN A 267 19.83 -13.87 -5.00
C GLN A 267 20.57 -14.48 -3.80
N HIS A 268 19.85 -14.81 -2.73
CA HIS A 268 20.42 -15.49 -1.56
C HIS A 268 20.96 -16.87 -1.93
N GLN A 269 20.20 -17.67 -2.68
CA GLN A 269 20.62 -19.00 -3.11
C GLN A 269 21.79 -18.99 -4.09
N GLU A 270 21.80 -18.06 -5.05
CA GLU A 270 22.91 -17.89 -6.00
C GLU A 270 24.22 -17.57 -5.28
N LEU A 271 24.19 -16.62 -4.33
CA LEU A 271 25.37 -16.28 -3.53
C LEU A 271 25.82 -17.44 -2.65
N LEU A 272 24.90 -18.19 -2.04
CA LEU A 272 25.26 -19.40 -1.30
C LEU A 272 25.94 -20.44 -2.19
N CYS A 273 25.41 -20.71 -3.39
CA CYS A 273 26.04 -21.64 -4.33
C CYS A 273 27.47 -21.21 -4.72
N VAL A 274 27.68 -19.90 -4.95
CA VAL A 274 29.01 -19.36 -5.28
C VAL A 274 29.97 -19.53 -4.10
N LEU A 275 29.53 -19.20 -2.88
CA LEU A 275 30.34 -19.34 -1.67
C LEU A 275 30.66 -20.80 -1.34
N GLU A 276 29.69 -21.71 -1.51
CA GLU A 276 29.87 -23.16 -1.35
C GLU A 276 30.89 -23.70 -2.37
N SER A 277 30.78 -23.28 -3.63
CA SER A 277 31.72 -23.68 -4.70
C SER A 277 33.14 -23.16 -4.44
N GLN A 278 33.27 -21.92 -3.97
CA GLN A 278 34.55 -21.34 -3.57
C GLN A 278 35.15 -22.11 -2.37
N ALA A 279 34.37 -22.39 -1.33
CA ALA A 279 34.82 -23.13 -0.16
C ALA A 279 35.31 -24.55 -0.51
N LEU A 280 34.63 -25.23 -1.43
CA LEU A 280 35.04 -26.56 -1.92
C LEU A 280 36.33 -26.50 -2.76
N SER A 281 36.54 -25.44 -3.56
CA SER A 281 37.78 -25.27 -4.32
C SER A 281 39.00 -25.05 -3.42
N TYR A 282 38.87 -24.28 -2.33
CA TYR A 282 39.94 -24.08 -1.35
C TYR A 282 40.30 -25.34 -0.55
N GLN A 283 39.40 -26.32 -0.45
CA GLN A 283 39.64 -27.59 0.24
C GLN A 283 40.32 -28.65 -0.63
N LEU A 284 40.32 -28.50 -1.96
CA LEU A 284 40.98 -29.42 -2.89
C LEU A 284 42.40 -28.97 -3.25
N ASP A 285 42.71 -27.68 -3.06
CA ASP A 285 44.03 -27.08 -3.30
C ASP A 285 44.92 -27.01 -2.04
N SER A 286 44.48 -27.57 -0.90
CA SER A 286 45.24 -27.70 0.37
C SER A 286 45.57 -29.16 0.67
#